data_AF-A0A519EWC7-F1
#
_entry.id   AF-A0A519EWC7-F1
#
_cell.length_a   1.000
_cell.length_b   1.000
_cell.length_c   1.000
_cell.angle_alpha   90.00
_cell.angle_beta   90.00
_cell.angle_gamma   90.00
#
_symmetry.space_group_name_H-M   'P 1'
#
loop_
_entity.id
_entity.type
_entity.pdbx_description
1 polymer ?
#
loop_
_entity_poly.entity_id
_entity_poly.type
_entity_poly.pdbx_seq_one_letter_code
_entity_poly.pdbx_strand_id
1 'polypeptide(L)'
;MPQRSRLRTALASSERRQWLRALGALAAGAPFAALAGFNFFTSEYTIGRDELQTQIAKRFPVRQRYAELFSVNLRDPKLVLDAAGNRAAITALMTIGSPLIQPSSVEGIVTVSSALKYDVPALTLRLHDPRAERIELQGLNGRDADRLQQIGGLVAQELLRDYPLRTFKPEELTVGRKTYEIGDITVQQDDIKVTLK
;
A
#
# COMPACT_ATOMS: atom_id res chain seq x y z
N MET A 1 -5.05 -20.15 -99.40
CA MET A 1 -5.78 -18.86 -99.30
C MET A 1 -5.16 -18.01 -98.20
N PRO A 2 -5.18 -16.66 -98.31
CA PRO A 2 -3.96 -15.86 -98.24
C PRO A 2 -3.82 -14.91 -97.02
N GLN A 3 -2.68 -14.20 -97.01
CA GLN A 3 -2.40 -12.86 -96.45
C GLN A 3 -1.99 -12.66 -94.97
N ARG A 4 -0.65 -12.63 -94.75
CA ARG A 4 0.18 -11.46 -94.40
C ARG A 4 -0.44 -10.30 -93.58
N SER A 5 0.10 -10.01 -92.38
CA SER A 5 1.09 -8.92 -92.14
C SER A 5 1.09 -8.32 -90.72
N ARG A 6 2.26 -7.74 -90.39
CA ARG A 6 2.62 -6.70 -89.37
C ARG A 6 3.16 -7.26 -88.04
N LEU A 7 4.48 -7.37 -87.88
CA LEU A 7 5.51 -6.35 -87.54
C LEU A 7 5.40 -5.79 -86.10
N ARG A 8 6.40 -6.19 -85.29
CA ARG A 8 7.21 -5.40 -84.32
C ARG A 8 6.45 -4.46 -83.39
N THR A 9 6.70 -4.42 -82.08
CA THR A 9 7.90 -3.80 -81.49
C THR A 9 7.89 -4.01 -79.98
N ALA A 10 9.09 -3.92 -79.42
CA ALA A 10 9.58 -4.01 -78.05
C ALA A 10 8.75 -3.41 -76.89
N LEU A 11 9.26 -3.72 -75.69
CA LEU A 11 9.40 -2.92 -74.45
C LEU A 11 8.91 -3.79 -73.28
N ALA A 12 9.48 -3.82 -72.09
CA ALA A 12 10.66 -3.26 -71.46
C ALA A 12 10.76 -3.97 -70.10
N SER A 13 11.97 -4.03 -69.55
CA SER A 13 12.27 -4.48 -68.19
C SER A 13 11.81 -3.47 -67.12
N SER A 14 11.24 -3.93 -66.00
CA SER A 14 11.33 -3.30 -64.67
C SER A 14 10.69 -4.21 -63.61
N GLU A 15 11.49 -4.80 -62.73
CA GLU A 15 11.73 -4.35 -61.34
C GLU A 15 10.53 -4.52 -60.39
N ARG A 16 10.71 -5.48 -59.46
CA ARG A 16 10.37 -5.38 -58.02
C ARG A 16 9.07 -4.66 -57.65
N ARG A 17 8.07 -5.42 -57.19
CA ARG A 17 7.18 -4.99 -56.08
C ARG A 17 6.39 -6.17 -55.50
N GLN A 18 6.85 -6.58 -54.31
CA GLN A 18 6.04 -6.75 -53.09
C GLN A 18 4.67 -7.40 -53.26
N TRP A 19 4.61 -8.72 -53.05
CA TRP A 19 3.36 -9.41 -52.74
C TRP A 19 3.37 -9.93 -51.31
N LEU A 20 2.55 -9.25 -50.53
CA LEU A 20 2.13 -9.47 -49.16
C LEU A 20 1.77 -10.94 -48.89
N ARG A 21 2.32 -11.49 -47.81
CA ARG A 21 1.64 -12.52 -47.01
C ARG A 21 1.86 -12.23 -45.53
N ALA A 22 0.91 -11.51 -44.95
CA ALA A 22 0.73 -11.38 -43.52
C ALA A 22 -0.18 -12.53 -43.05
N LEU A 23 0.37 -13.43 -42.23
CA LEU A 23 -0.38 -14.36 -41.38
C LEU A 23 0.41 -14.47 -40.07
N GLY A 24 0.38 -13.40 -39.28
CA GLY A 24 0.78 -13.42 -37.88
C GLY A 24 -0.48 -13.45 -37.03
N ALA A 25 -0.87 -14.64 -36.60
CA ALA A 25 -2.01 -14.81 -35.69
C ALA A 25 -1.74 -14.04 -34.39
N LEU A 26 -2.68 -13.15 -34.04
CA LEU A 26 -2.78 -12.47 -32.76
C LEU A 26 -2.96 -13.51 -31.64
N ALA A 27 -1.86 -13.97 -31.06
CA ALA A 27 -1.87 -14.42 -29.68
C ALA A 27 -1.72 -13.18 -28.79
N ALA A 28 -2.81 -12.40 -28.69
CA ALA A 28 -2.95 -11.44 -27.60
C ALA A 28 -3.10 -12.25 -26.31
N GLY A 29 -1.96 -12.66 -25.74
CA GLY A 29 -1.91 -13.12 -24.37
C GLY A 29 -2.42 -11.96 -23.53
N ALA A 30 -3.60 -12.12 -22.93
CA ALA A 30 -4.10 -11.20 -21.95
C ALA A 30 -2.99 -10.94 -20.92
N PRO A 31 -2.73 -9.68 -20.51
CA PRO A 31 -1.89 -9.45 -19.36
C PRO A 31 -2.62 -10.07 -18.18
N PHE A 32 -2.24 -11.30 -17.81
CA PHE A 32 -2.38 -11.73 -16.44
C PHE A 32 -1.55 -10.74 -15.65
N ALA A 33 -2.20 -9.68 -15.16
CA ALA A 33 -1.68 -8.90 -14.07
C ALA A 33 -1.45 -9.94 -12.97
N ALA A 34 -0.20 -10.36 -12.80
CA ALA A 34 0.18 -11.18 -11.67
C ALA A 34 -0.19 -10.35 -10.45
N LEU A 35 -1.30 -10.71 -9.83
CA LEU A 35 -1.73 -10.17 -8.55
C LEU A 35 -0.64 -10.54 -7.57
N ALA A 36 0.36 -9.66 -7.41
CA ALA A 36 1.44 -9.88 -6.47
C ALA A 36 0.82 -10.20 -5.11
N GLY A 37 1.09 -11.39 -4.57
CA GLY A 37 0.52 -11.84 -3.29
C GLY A 37 -0.76 -12.69 -3.37
N PHE A 38 -1.43 -12.82 -4.52
CA PHE A 38 -2.63 -13.68 -4.64
C PHE A 38 -2.25 -15.14 -4.91
N ASN A 39 -2.74 -16.05 -4.07
CA ASN A 39 -2.66 -17.49 -4.27
C ASN A 39 -4.04 -18.07 -4.62
N PHE A 40 -4.18 -18.49 -5.87
CA PHE A 40 -5.42 -19.01 -6.42
C PHE A 40 -5.83 -20.37 -5.87
N PHE A 41 -4.90 -21.19 -5.38
CA PHE A 41 -5.22 -22.49 -4.82
C PHE A 41 -5.79 -22.40 -3.41
N THR A 42 -5.35 -21.39 -2.64
CA THR A 42 -5.78 -21.21 -1.25
C THR A 42 -6.84 -20.12 -1.10
N SER A 43 -7.14 -19.36 -2.17
CA SER A 43 -7.99 -18.16 -2.08
C SER A 43 -7.47 -17.20 -1.01
N GLU A 44 -6.15 -17.01 -0.99
CA GLU A 44 -5.48 -16.15 -0.02
C GLU A 44 -4.75 -15.03 -0.74
N TYR A 45 -4.69 -13.88 -0.07
CA TYR A 45 -3.92 -12.72 -0.48
C TYR A 45 -2.91 -12.38 0.61
N THR A 46 -1.63 -12.26 0.24
CA THR A 46 -0.53 -12.00 1.16
C THR A 46 0.12 -10.67 0.83
N ILE A 47 0.26 -9.81 1.84
CA ILE A 47 0.92 -8.51 1.71
C ILE A 47 2.19 -8.54 2.56
N GLY A 48 3.35 -8.41 1.91
CA GLY A 48 4.64 -8.42 2.60
C GLY A 48 4.85 -7.18 3.48
N ARG A 49 5.58 -7.34 4.59
CA ARG A 49 5.94 -6.27 5.53
C ARG A 49 6.63 -5.10 4.84
N ASP A 50 7.53 -5.35 3.90
CA ASP A 50 8.26 -4.28 3.19
C ASP A 50 7.35 -3.47 2.25
N GLU A 51 6.34 -4.13 1.67
CA GLU A 51 5.32 -3.45 0.88
C GLU A 51 4.47 -2.53 1.78
N LEU A 52 3.99 -3.06 2.91
CA LEU A 52 3.23 -2.30 3.90
C LEU A 52 4.05 -1.13 4.46
N GLN A 53 5.32 -1.37 4.79
CA GLN A 53 6.26 -0.33 5.24
C GLN A 53 6.38 0.78 4.19
N THR A 54 6.46 0.42 2.91
CA THR A 54 6.52 1.39 1.81
C THR A 54 5.22 2.19 1.70
N GLN A 55 4.05 1.56 1.87
CA GLN A 55 2.76 2.26 1.85
C GLN A 55 2.59 3.21 3.03
N ILE A 56 2.99 2.79 4.23
CA ILE A 56 2.97 3.61 5.44
C ILE A 56 3.88 4.83 5.24
N ALA A 57 5.12 4.61 4.79
CA ALA A 57 6.10 5.67 4.60
C ALA A 57 5.61 6.81 3.68
N LYS A 58 4.78 6.51 2.67
CA LYS A 58 4.22 7.51 1.75
C LYS A 58 3.32 8.56 2.41
N ARG A 59 2.72 8.24 3.56
CA ARG A 59 1.82 9.17 4.27
C ARG A 59 2.46 9.81 5.49
N PHE A 60 3.70 9.45 5.80
CA PHE A 60 4.47 10.12 6.83
C PHE A 60 5.27 11.29 6.22
N PRO A 61 5.54 12.35 7.00
CA PRO A 61 5.18 12.53 8.41
C PRO A 61 3.68 12.81 8.61
N VAL A 62 3.15 12.41 9.78
CA VAL A 62 1.79 12.77 10.20
C VAL A 62 1.86 13.73 11.37
N ARG A 63 0.95 14.71 11.40
CA ARG A 63 0.93 15.75 12.43
C ARG A 63 -0.49 16.05 12.85
N GLN A 64 -0.68 16.17 14.16
CA GLN A 64 -1.90 16.70 14.74
C GLN A 64 -1.57 17.98 15.52
N ARG A 65 -2.40 19.01 15.37
CA ARG A 65 -2.32 20.26 16.12
C ARG A 65 -3.66 20.54 16.80
N TYR A 66 -3.60 21.00 18.05
CA TYR A 66 -4.78 21.37 18.81
C TYR A 66 -4.70 22.82 19.28
N ALA A 67 -5.56 23.66 18.70
CA ALA A 67 -5.81 25.04 19.13
C ALA A 67 -4.55 25.89 19.41
N GLU A 68 -3.46 25.67 18.66
CA GLU A 68 -2.13 26.27 18.88
C GLU A 68 -1.49 26.00 20.26
N LEU A 69 -2.13 25.21 21.12
CA LEU A 69 -1.63 24.90 22.47
C LEU A 69 -0.57 23.81 22.44
N PHE A 70 -0.73 22.83 21.56
CA PHE A 70 0.25 21.78 21.37
C PHE A 70 0.12 21.13 19.99
N SER A 71 1.19 20.46 19.58
CA SER A 71 1.25 19.65 18.37
C SER A 71 2.05 18.38 18.62
N VAL A 72 1.64 17.30 17.95
CA VAL A 72 2.35 16.03 17.93
C VAL A 72 2.67 15.71 16.48
N ASN A 73 3.94 15.44 16.19
CA ASN A 73 4.44 15.11 14.88
C ASN A 73 5.13 13.75 14.93
N LEU A 74 4.71 12.81 14.09
CA LEU A 74 5.31 11.49 13.95
C LEU A 74 6.06 11.40 12.62
N ARG A 75 7.28 10.90 12.65
CA ARG A 75 8.17 10.75 11.48
C ARG A 75 8.93 9.43 11.53
N ASP A 76 9.51 9.06 10.39
CA ASP A 76 10.36 7.88 10.24
C ASP A 76 9.70 6.59 10.76
N PRO A 77 8.50 6.23 10.23
CA PRO A 77 7.73 5.10 10.72
C PRO A 77 8.44 3.78 10.43
N LYS A 78 8.40 2.86 11.41
CA LYS A 78 8.85 1.47 11.27
C LYS A 78 7.71 0.53 11.64
N LEU A 79 7.33 -0.33 10.70
CA LEU A 79 6.31 -1.36 10.88
C LEU A 79 6.93 -2.63 11.46
N VAL A 80 6.30 -3.13 12.51
CA VAL A 80 6.55 -4.46 13.09
C VAL A 80 5.23 -5.23 13.07
N LEU A 81 5.30 -6.50 12.68
CA LEU A 81 4.15 -7.39 12.69
C LEU A 81 4.24 -8.31 13.90
N ASP A 82 3.18 -8.35 14.70
CA ASP A 82 3.04 -9.21 15.87
C ASP A 82 2.04 -10.32 15.56
N ALA A 83 2.58 -11.47 15.16
CA ALA A 83 1.79 -12.65 14.85
C ALA A 83 1.09 -13.23 16.09
N ALA A 84 1.70 -13.14 17.28
CA ALA A 84 1.15 -13.69 18.50
C ALA A 84 -0.08 -12.89 18.97
N GLY A 85 -0.02 -11.56 18.86
CA GLY A 85 -1.14 -10.67 19.16
C GLY A 85 -2.14 -10.49 18.01
N ASN A 86 -1.84 -10.97 16.81
CA ASN A 86 -2.55 -10.65 15.56
C ASN A 86 -2.67 -9.12 15.34
N ARG A 87 -1.57 -8.37 15.56
CA ARG A 87 -1.53 -6.91 15.54
C ARG A 87 -0.37 -6.39 14.70
N ALA A 88 -0.53 -5.18 14.18
CA ALA A 88 0.54 -4.40 13.56
C ALA A 88 0.98 -3.30 14.52
N ALA A 89 2.28 -3.13 14.72
CA ALA A 89 2.85 -2.05 15.51
C ALA A 89 3.63 -1.08 14.64
N ILE A 90 3.43 0.22 14.86
CA ILE A 90 4.20 1.29 14.23
C ILE A 90 5.02 1.97 15.31
N THR A 91 6.33 1.93 15.15
CA THR A 91 7.28 2.72 15.94
C THR A 91 7.70 3.93 15.12
N ALA A 92 7.57 5.13 15.69
CA ALA A 92 7.91 6.37 15.02
C ALA A 92 8.67 7.31 15.95
N LEU A 93 9.51 8.16 15.36
CA LEU A 93 10.06 9.31 16.08
C LEU A 93 8.94 10.32 16.28
N MET A 94 8.78 10.78 17.52
CA MET A 94 7.75 11.70 17.95
C MET A 94 8.37 13.02 18.37
N THR A 95 7.72 14.12 18.00
CA THR A 95 8.04 15.45 18.52
C THR A 95 6.76 16.08 19.07
N ILE A 96 6.77 16.45 20.34
CA ILE A 96 5.69 17.16 21.00
C ILE A 96 6.11 18.62 21.17
N GLY A 97 5.45 19.53 20.45
CA GLY A 97 5.70 20.97 20.55
C GLY A 97 4.57 21.68 21.30
N SER A 98 4.90 22.55 22.25
CA SER A 98 3.93 23.42 22.92
C SER A 98 4.62 24.69 23.46
N PRO A 99 4.00 25.88 23.30
CA PRO A 99 4.51 27.11 23.93
C PRO A 99 4.33 27.13 25.45
N LEU A 100 3.62 26.15 26.03
CA LEU A 100 3.31 26.06 27.45
C LEU A 100 4.31 25.22 28.26
N ILE A 101 5.25 24.55 27.58
CA ILE A 101 6.24 23.66 28.19
C ILE A 101 7.65 24.19 27.94
N GLN A 102 8.60 23.83 28.82
CA GLN A 102 10.01 24.12 28.66
C GLN A 102 10.81 22.80 28.73
N PRO A 103 11.61 22.45 27.71
CA PRO A 103 11.74 23.13 26.42
C PRO A 103 10.44 23.11 25.60
N SER A 104 10.24 24.11 24.72
CA SER A 104 9.01 24.26 23.92
C SER A 104 8.76 23.13 22.90
N SER A 105 9.73 22.23 22.75
CA SER A 105 9.61 21.01 21.98
C SER A 105 10.38 19.90 22.68
N VAL A 106 9.76 18.71 22.72
CA VAL A 106 10.31 17.51 23.33
C VAL A 106 10.30 16.40 22.30
N GLU A 107 11.44 15.76 22.09
CA GLU A 107 11.58 14.61 21.21
C GLU A 107 11.39 13.29 21.96
N GLY A 108 11.00 12.27 21.22
CA GLY A 108 10.78 10.95 21.78
C GLY A 108 10.54 9.88 20.72
N ILE A 109 10.20 8.69 21.20
CA ILE A 109 9.80 7.55 20.40
C ILE A 109 8.45 7.08 20.91
N VAL A 110 7.56 6.75 19.99
CA VAL A 110 6.27 6.12 20.30
C VAL A 110 6.12 4.81 19.53
N THR A 111 5.64 3.77 20.21
CA THR A 111 5.17 2.53 19.59
C THR A 111 3.68 2.42 19.82
N VAL A 112 2.92 2.33 18.72
CA VAL A 112 1.47 2.12 18.74
C VAL A 112 1.17 0.77 18.10
N SER A 113 0.53 -0.13 18.84
CA SER A 113 0.00 -1.40 18.30
C SER A 113 -1.45 -1.22 17.88
N SER A 114 -1.89 -1.94 16.86
CA SER A 114 -3.26 -1.85 16.36
C SER A 114 -3.71 -3.21 15.82
N ALA A 115 -4.96 -3.55 16.07
CA ALA A 115 -5.59 -4.65 15.36
C ALA A 115 -5.82 -4.25 13.90
N LEU A 116 -6.20 -5.22 13.08
CA LEU A 116 -6.49 -4.99 11.68
C LEU A 116 -7.97 -5.20 11.41
N LYS A 117 -8.53 -4.34 10.56
CA LYS A 117 -9.92 -4.46 10.12
C LYS A 117 -10.01 -4.16 8.64
N TYR A 118 -10.89 -4.88 7.95
CA TYR A 118 -11.30 -4.55 6.60
C TYR A 118 -12.53 -3.65 6.62
N ASP A 119 -12.48 -2.56 5.87
CA ASP A 119 -13.65 -1.77 5.53
C ASP A 119 -14.11 -2.13 4.13
N VAL A 120 -15.31 -2.71 4.07
CA VAL A 120 -15.95 -3.19 2.84
C VAL A 120 -16.28 -2.03 1.89
N PRO A 121 -17.02 -0.97 2.30
CA PRO A 121 -17.26 0.19 1.43
C PRO A 121 -15.99 0.81 0.81
N ALA A 122 -14.91 0.93 1.57
CA ALA A 122 -13.67 1.55 1.14
C ALA A 122 -12.68 0.58 0.48
N LEU A 123 -13.01 -0.71 0.41
CA LEU A 123 -12.12 -1.80 0.00
C LEU A 123 -10.71 -1.67 0.61
N THR A 124 -10.64 -1.42 1.92
CA THR A 124 -9.39 -1.00 2.57
C THR A 124 -9.11 -1.78 3.83
N LEU A 125 -7.91 -2.39 3.89
CA LEU A 125 -7.32 -2.88 5.13
C LEU A 125 -6.76 -1.69 5.93
N ARG A 126 -7.22 -1.54 7.17
CA ARG A 126 -6.85 -0.44 8.05
C ARG A 126 -6.46 -0.90 9.44
N LEU A 127 -5.74 -0.03 10.13
CA LEU A 127 -5.50 -0.11 11.56
C LEU A 127 -6.81 0.12 12.31
N HIS A 128 -7.04 -0.66 13.37
CA HIS A 128 -8.24 -0.62 14.18
C HIS A 128 -7.91 -0.84 15.66
N ASP A 129 -8.59 -0.13 16.56
CA ASP A 129 -8.34 -0.19 18.00
C ASP A 129 -6.83 0.05 18.35
N PRO A 130 -6.27 1.21 17.97
CA PRO A 130 -4.87 1.54 18.24
C PRO A 130 -4.65 1.72 19.75
N ARG A 131 -3.50 1.23 20.23
CA ARG A 131 -3.07 1.30 21.63
C ARG A 131 -1.63 1.79 21.68
N ALA A 132 -1.37 2.80 22.50
CA ALA A 132 0.00 3.25 22.75
C ALA A 132 0.67 2.27 23.72
N GLU A 133 1.68 1.54 23.24
CA GLU A 133 2.37 0.51 24.02
C GLU A 133 3.57 1.06 24.77
N ARG A 134 4.32 1.96 24.12
CA ARG A 134 5.56 2.53 24.66
C ARG A 134 5.70 3.97 24.21
N ILE A 135 6.08 4.82 25.16
CA ILE A 135 6.42 6.22 24.90
C ILE A 135 7.64 6.57 25.72
N GLU A 136 8.67 7.05 25.04
CA GLU A 136 9.92 7.46 25.65
C GLU A 136 10.19 8.90 25.22
N LEU A 137 10.24 9.82 26.18
CA LEU A 137 10.49 11.25 25.95
C LEU A 137 11.89 11.59 26.45
N GLN A 138 12.63 12.37 25.68
CA GLN A 138 13.99 12.77 26.00
C GLN A 138 14.02 13.98 26.94
N GLY A 139 14.93 13.96 27.92
CA GLY A 139 15.23 15.14 28.75
C GLY A 139 14.12 15.55 29.74
N LEU A 140 13.09 14.73 29.91
CA LEU A 140 12.01 14.96 30.87
C LEU A 140 11.99 13.90 31.96
N ASN A 141 11.67 14.31 33.19
CA ASN A 141 11.49 13.41 34.33
C ASN A 141 10.30 13.87 35.19
N GLY A 142 9.76 12.95 35.98
CA GLY A 142 8.70 13.23 36.93
C GLY A 142 7.35 13.56 36.26
N ARG A 143 6.53 14.36 36.95
CA ARG A 143 5.11 14.56 36.62
C ARG A 143 4.88 15.17 35.23
N ASP A 144 5.79 16.03 34.76
CA ASP A 144 5.66 16.65 33.44
C ASP A 144 5.91 15.63 32.31
N ALA A 145 6.82 14.68 32.53
CA ALA A 145 7.03 13.56 31.63
C ALA A 145 5.78 12.69 31.53
N ASP A 146 5.18 12.31 32.67
CA ASP A 146 3.99 11.47 32.72
C ASP A 146 2.81 12.12 31.96
N ARG A 147 2.59 13.42 32.17
CA ARG A 147 1.53 14.17 31.48
C ARG A 147 1.76 14.21 29.97
N LEU A 148 2.99 14.52 29.54
CA LEU A 148 3.32 14.59 28.11
C LEU A 148 3.29 13.22 27.44
N GLN A 149 3.65 12.15 28.15
CA GLN A 149 3.48 10.78 27.66
C GLN A 149 2.00 10.45 27.44
N GLN A 150 1.12 10.77 28.40
CA GLN A 150 -0.32 10.54 28.24
C GLN A 150 -0.89 11.30 27.03
N ILE A 151 -0.54 12.59 26.88
CA ILE A 151 -0.97 13.41 25.73
C ILE A 151 -0.42 12.82 24.43
N GLY A 152 0.88 12.56 24.36
CA GLY A 152 1.53 11.99 23.18
C GLY A 152 0.89 10.65 22.77
N GLY A 153 0.59 9.80 23.75
CA GLY A 153 -0.03 8.49 23.53
C GLY A 153 -1.44 8.59 23.00
N LEU A 154 -2.28 9.44 23.58
CA LEU A 154 -3.65 9.65 23.10
C LEU A 154 -3.66 10.20 21.67
N VAL A 155 -2.80 11.17 21.38
CA VAL A 155 -2.73 11.79 20.05
C VAL A 155 -2.12 10.83 19.03
N ALA A 156 -1.10 10.05 19.39
CA ALA A 156 -0.53 9.05 18.50
C ALA A 156 -1.55 7.93 18.16
N GLN A 157 -2.37 7.52 19.14
CA GLN A 157 -3.48 6.61 18.89
C GLN A 157 -4.50 7.21 17.94
N GLU A 158 -4.87 8.48 18.12
CA GLU A 158 -5.83 9.15 17.24
C GLU A 158 -5.30 9.33 15.82
N LEU A 159 -4.03 9.73 15.68
CA LEU A 159 -3.35 9.85 14.37
C LEU A 159 -3.32 8.54 13.57
N LEU A 160 -3.32 7.40 14.26
CA LEU A 160 -3.27 6.07 13.64
C LEU A 160 -4.63 5.35 13.66
N ARG A 161 -5.67 5.97 14.22
CA ARG A 161 -7.04 5.43 14.19
C ARG A 161 -7.54 5.37 12.75
N ASP A 162 -8.05 4.21 12.36
CA ASP A 162 -8.56 3.93 11.01
C ASP A 162 -7.54 4.20 9.88
N TYR A 163 -6.24 4.23 10.22
CA TYR A 163 -5.19 4.50 9.26
C TYR A 163 -5.16 3.39 8.19
N PRO A 164 -5.28 3.74 6.89
CA PRO A 164 -5.33 2.76 5.82
C PRO A 164 -3.92 2.20 5.54
N LEU A 165 -3.76 0.89 5.70
CA LEU A 165 -2.54 0.18 5.34
C LEU A 165 -2.48 -0.11 3.86
N ARG A 166 -3.60 -0.58 3.30
CA ARG A 166 -3.72 -0.91 1.89
C ARG A 166 -5.16 -0.81 1.42
N THR A 167 -5.34 -0.18 0.28
CA THR A 167 -6.61 -0.16 -0.44
C THR A 167 -6.50 -1.12 -1.62
N PHE A 168 -7.46 -2.03 -1.72
CA PHE A 168 -7.58 -2.97 -2.83
C PHE A 168 -8.34 -2.33 -3.97
N LYS A 169 -7.97 -2.67 -5.20
CA LYS A 169 -8.80 -2.33 -6.36
C LYS A 169 -9.88 -3.39 -6.55
N PRO A 170 -11.06 -3.05 -7.09
CA PRO A 170 -12.12 -4.03 -7.36
C PRO A 170 -11.66 -5.20 -8.24
N GLU A 171 -10.73 -4.93 -9.17
CA GLU A 171 -10.17 -5.95 -10.05
C GLU A 171 -9.24 -6.91 -9.30
N GLU A 172 -8.64 -6.50 -8.18
CA GLU A 172 -7.82 -7.37 -7.34
C GLU A 172 -8.64 -8.38 -6.55
N LEU A 173 -9.93 -8.07 -6.34
CA LEU A 173 -10.88 -8.95 -5.69
C LEU A 173 -11.70 -9.77 -6.68
N THR A 174 -11.48 -9.61 -7.99
CA THR A 174 -12.24 -10.29 -9.04
C THR A 174 -11.35 -11.23 -9.84
N VAL A 175 -11.67 -12.53 -9.83
CA VAL A 175 -10.97 -13.53 -10.65
C VAL A 175 -11.95 -14.13 -11.64
N GLY A 176 -11.69 -13.91 -12.92
CA GLY A 176 -12.59 -14.29 -13.99
C GLY A 176 -13.92 -13.55 -13.89
N ARG A 177 -14.98 -14.25 -13.47
CA ARG A 177 -16.34 -13.69 -13.29
C ARG A 177 -16.80 -13.68 -11.82
N LYS A 178 -15.97 -14.17 -10.89
CA LYS A 178 -16.29 -14.20 -9.46
C LYS A 178 -15.57 -13.05 -8.76
N THR A 179 -16.33 -12.24 -8.04
CA THR A 179 -15.80 -11.28 -7.07
C THR A 179 -15.80 -11.94 -5.70
N TYR A 180 -14.66 -11.85 -5.02
CA TYR A 180 -14.44 -12.40 -3.68
C TYR A 180 -14.58 -11.30 -2.63
N GLU A 181 -15.04 -11.69 -1.46
CA GLU A 181 -15.03 -10.83 -0.28
C GLU A 181 -13.81 -11.14 0.61
N ILE A 182 -13.32 -10.10 1.29
CA ILE A 182 -12.24 -10.24 2.26
C ILE A 182 -12.81 -10.88 3.53
N GLY A 183 -12.27 -12.04 3.87
CA GLY A 183 -12.58 -12.79 5.09
C GLY A 183 -11.60 -12.47 6.21
N ASP A 184 -11.08 -13.53 6.81
CA ASP A 184 -10.23 -13.49 7.99
C ASP A 184 -8.89 -12.84 7.65
N ILE A 185 -8.41 -11.98 8.55
CA ILE A 185 -7.13 -11.28 8.47
C ILE A 185 -6.20 -11.86 9.55
N THR A 186 -5.07 -12.37 9.12
CA THR A 186 -4.04 -12.97 9.98
C THR A 186 -2.71 -12.25 9.77
N VAL A 187 -2.17 -11.67 10.83
CA VAL A 187 -0.81 -11.16 10.88
C VAL A 187 0.15 -12.31 11.08
N GLN A 188 1.15 -12.39 10.22
CA GLN A 188 2.28 -13.31 10.33
C GLN A 188 3.56 -12.53 10.61
N GLN A 189 4.68 -13.25 10.72
CA GLN A 189 5.97 -12.64 11.07
C GLN A 189 6.44 -11.61 10.02
N ASP A 190 6.25 -11.90 8.74
CA ASP A 190 6.74 -11.07 7.63
C ASP A 190 5.65 -10.61 6.66
N ASP A 191 4.39 -10.97 6.90
CA ASP A 191 3.28 -10.61 6.04
C ASP A 191 1.94 -10.49 6.78
N ILE A 192 0.96 -9.92 6.10
CA ILE A 192 -0.45 -10.01 6.47
C ILE A 192 -1.12 -10.89 5.44
N LYS A 193 -1.73 -11.97 5.90
CA LYS A 193 -2.53 -12.89 5.11
C LYS A 193 -4.01 -12.56 5.26
N VAL A 194 -4.69 -12.54 4.12
CA VAL A 194 -6.12 -12.27 4.04
C VAL A 194 -6.78 -13.39 3.26
N THR A 195 -7.80 -14.01 3.85
CA THR A 195 -8.60 -15.03 3.16
C THR A 195 -9.67 -14.40 2.29
N LEU A 196 -10.06 -15.09 1.22
CA LEU A 196 -11.06 -14.64 0.26
C LEU A 196 -12.21 -15.65 0.22
N LYS A 197 -13.45 -15.16 0.28
CA LYS A 197 -14.67 -15.98 0.33
C LYS A 197 -15.52 -15.73 -0.92
#